data_AF-A0A8T1Y2M3-F1
#
_entry.id   AF-A0A8T1Y2M3-F1
#
_cell.length_a   1.000
_cell.length_b   1.000
_cell.length_c   1.000
_cell.angle_alpha   90.00
_cell.angle_beta   90.00
_cell.angle_gamma   90.00
#
_symmetry.space_group_name_H-M   'P 1'
#
loop_
_entity.id
_entity.type
_entity.pdbx_description
1 polymer ?
#
loop_
_entity_poly.entity_id
_entity_poly.type
_entity_poly.pdbx_seq_one_letter_code
_entity_poly.pdbx_strand_id
1 'polypeptide(L)'
;MKSSPRSEGRKFIIPSFFFIIALCVLAFINEIRFDSLLSFGRCALSNVPMNNGSSETPLLSSSSVDDEIRILIGILTLPDQYPRRHFLRMIYGTQNVPDGVKVDVKFVFCNLTKEDQKVLVALEIMRYDDIIILNCNENMNKGKTYTYFSSLPDLFNETDAPNPPYHYVMKADDDTYIRLESLVASLRPLPREDLYYGYVIPCPSMDPFVHYMSGMGYLVSWDIAVWLKDSEIPKKHLEGPEDKVFGDWIREGRRGKNRFNAKWSMYNFPEPPTRCTHELWPDTIAVHLLKNQEKHCCFLHPKMGSSPAPFAEIGKKAKDLLNKDYIFDHKFTLTMLSATGTEFVATGLKKDDFFFGDISTLYKGQNTIVDLKIDSHSSVSTKVTVKNLMPSAKAVISFKIPDHKSGKLDVQYVHPHATLNSSIGLNPTPLLDLSATIGSQNVCLGGEVSFDTASSSLTKYNAGIGFNNQGVSAALILEDKGESLRATYVHTVNPTTSFGAELIRRFSNYNNSFTVGSSHSLDQFTVVKTRFSNNGKAGMVVQREWRPKSLITLSAEYDSKAVTSSPRLGLALALKP
;
A
#
# COMPACT_ATOMS: atom_id res chain seq x y z
N MET A 1 -18.25 7.63 -67.22
CA MET A 1 -18.68 6.74 -66.11
C MET A 1 -17.49 5.95 -65.59
N LYS A 2 -16.97 6.29 -64.40
CA LYS A 2 -16.20 5.38 -63.56
C LYS A 2 -16.28 5.88 -62.12
N SER A 3 -16.79 5.03 -61.26
CA SER A 3 -17.24 5.27 -59.89
C SER A 3 -16.08 5.42 -58.89
N SER A 4 -16.24 6.35 -57.96
CA SER A 4 -15.42 6.49 -56.73
C SER A 4 -15.57 5.28 -55.81
N PRO A 5 -14.50 4.81 -55.13
CA PRO A 5 -14.64 4.03 -53.91
C PRO A 5 -14.55 4.95 -52.70
N ARG A 6 -15.69 5.18 -52.06
CA ARG A 6 -15.80 5.76 -50.71
C ARG A 6 -15.95 4.61 -49.71
N SER A 7 -15.29 4.73 -48.56
CA SER A 7 -15.69 4.13 -47.28
C SER A 7 -15.50 2.62 -47.05
N GLU A 8 -14.25 2.17 -46.84
CA GLU A 8 -13.98 0.91 -46.11
C GLU A 8 -13.34 1.10 -44.72
N GLY A 9 -12.59 2.19 -44.48
CA GLY A 9 -11.96 2.45 -43.17
C GLY A 9 -12.93 2.69 -42.00
N ARG A 10 -14.19 3.05 -42.25
CA ARG A 10 -15.23 3.18 -41.21
C ARG A 10 -15.85 1.85 -40.79
N LYS A 11 -15.68 0.78 -41.58
CA LYS A 11 -16.30 -0.53 -41.30
C LYS A 11 -15.53 -1.37 -40.28
N PHE A 12 -14.27 -1.02 -39.95
CA PHE A 12 -13.46 -1.76 -38.97
C PHE A 12 -13.43 -1.11 -37.57
N ILE A 13 -13.59 0.21 -37.46
CA ILE A 13 -13.61 0.90 -36.16
C ILE A 13 -14.84 0.49 -35.32
N ILE A 14 -15.99 0.31 -35.98
CA ILE A 14 -17.24 -0.10 -35.34
C ILE A 14 -17.13 -1.52 -34.74
N PRO A 15 -16.71 -2.57 -35.48
CA PRO A 15 -16.54 -3.90 -34.89
C PRO A 15 -15.42 -3.96 -33.86
N SER A 16 -14.34 -3.17 -33.99
CA SER A 16 -13.30 -3.08 -32.94
C SER A 16 -13.84 -2.46 -31.64
N PHE A 17 -14.73 -1.46 -31.74
CA PHE A 17 -15.41 -0.88 -30.58
C PHE A 17 -16.39 -1.87 -29.93
N PHE A 18 -17.16 -2.62 -30.73
CA PHE A 18 -18.01 -3.70 -30.23
C PHE A 18 -17.20 -4.87 -29.65
N PHE A 19 -16.00 -5.15 -30.16
CA PHE A 19 -15.09 -6.16 -29.62
C PHE A 19 -14.52 -5.74 -28.27
N ILE A 20 -14.17 -4.45 -28.09
CA ILE A 20 -13.77 -3.90 -26.79
C ILE A 20 -14.93 -3.96 -25.79
N ILE A 21 -16.15 -3.61 -26.21
CA ILE A 21 -17.34 -3.77 -25.36
C ILE A 21 -17.58 -5.24 -25.02
N ALA A 22 -17.44 -6.16 -25.97
CA ALA A 22 -17.57 -7.59 -25.74
C ALA A 22 -16.49 -8.13 -24.78
N LEU A 23 -15.26 -7.62 -24.84
CA LEU A 23 -14.19 -7.94 -23.87
C LEU A 23 -14.48 -7.36 -22.48
N CYS A 24 -15.02 -6.13 -22.40
CA CYS A 24 -15.47 -5.56 -21.13
C CYS A 24 -16.65 -6.34 -20.53
N VAL A 25 -17.59 -6.80 -21.36
CA VAL A 25 -18.72 -7.64 -20.94
C VAL A 25 -18.23 -9.04 -20.54
N LEU A 26 -17.26 -9.63 -21.24
CA LEU A 26 -16.60 -10.88 -20.86
C LEU A 26 -15.83 -10.75 -19.54
N ALA A 27 -15.18 -9.61 -19.29
CA ALA A 27 -14.55 -9.31 -18.01
C ALA A 27 -15.58 -9.18 -16.89
N PHE A 28 -16.73 -8.55 -17.16
CA PHE A 28 -17.85 -8.42 -16.22
C PHE A 28 -18.56 -9.76 -15.94
N ILE A 29 -18.74 -10.61 -16.95
CA ILE A 29 -19.28 -11.98 -16.80
C ILE A 29 -18.31 -12.88 -16.02
N ASN A 30 -16.99 -12.68 -16.18
CA ASN A 30 -15.99 -13.39 -15.39
C ASN A 30 -15.96 -12.92 -13.92
N GLU A 31 -16.35 -11.67 -13.64
CA GLU A 31 -16.58 -11.18 -12.27
C GLU A 31 -17.63 -12.05 -11.54
N ILE A 32 -18.71 -12.43 -12.23
CA ILE A 32 -19.79 -13.30 -11.73
C ILE A 32 -19.34 -14.78 -11.61
N ARG A 33 -18.41 -15.25 -12.46
CA ARG A 33 -17.88 -16.63 -12.42
C ARG A 33 -16.80 -16.84 -11.36
N PHE A 34 -16.08 -15.80 -10.96
CA PHE A 34 -15.07 -15.91 -9.88
C PHE A 34 -15.71 -16.17 -8.51
N ASP A 35 -16.92 -15.65 -8.23
CA ASP A 35 -17.69 -15.98 -7.03
C ASP A 35 -18.12 -17.46 -7.00
N SER A 36 -18.49 -18.01 -8.17
CA SER A 36 -18.84 -19.42 -8.34
C SER A 36 -17.63 -20.37 -8.16
N LEU A 37 -16.44 -19.96 -8.64
CA LEU A 37 -15.19 -20.73 -8.50
C LEU A 37 -14.64 -20.71 -7.06
N LEU A 38 -14.87 -19.62 -6.31
CA LEU A 38 -14.56 -19.54 -4.88
C LEU A 38 -15.49 -20.41 -4.01
N SER A 39 -16.76 -20.57 -4.41
CA SER A 39 -17.70 -21.52 -3.79
C SER A 39 -17.26 -22.98 -3.98
N PHE A 40 -16.75 -23.32 -5.17
CA PHE A 40 -16.31 -24.70 -5.47
C PHE A 40 -15.01 -25.09 -4.73
N GLY A 41 -14.15 -24.12 -4.40
CA GLY A 41 -12.94 -24.34 -3.60
C GLY A 41 -13.20 -24.65 -2.12
N ARG A 42 -14.35 -24.25 -1.56
CA ARG A 42 -14.72 -24.56 -0.17
C ARG A 42 -15.24 -25.99 0.03
N CYS A 43 -15.72 -26.65 -1.01
CA CYS A 43 -16.24 -28.03 -0.92
C CYS A 43 -15.16 -29.12 -1.13
N ALA A 44 -13.96 -28.77 -1.61
CA ALA A 44 -12.92 -29.75 -1.95
C ALA A 44 -11.89 -30.02 -0.83
N LEU A 45 -11.97 -29.33 0.32
CA LEU A 45 -11.04 -29.48 1.44
C LEU A 45 -11.69 -29.99 2.74
N SER A 46 -12.97 -30.39 2.72
CA SER A 46 -13.63 -31.03 3.85
C SER A 46 -13.97 -32.49 3.51
N ASN A 47 -12.99 -33.39 3.63
CA ASN A 47 -13.20 -34.83 3.87
C ASN A 47 -11.85 -35.57 3.93
N VAL A 48 -11.20 -35.51 5.09
CA VAL A 48 -10.28 -36.56 5.53
C VAL A 48 -10.64 -36.90 6.98
N PRO A 49 -11.19 -38.09 7.26
CA PRO A 49 -11.41 -38.53 8.64
C PRO A 49 -10.12 -39.16 9.16
N MET A 50 -9.45 -38.53 10.12
CA MET A 50 -8.54 -39.26 11.02
C MET A 50 -9.30 -39.58 12.30
N ASN A 51 -9.78 -40.81 12.32
CA ASN A 51 -10.30 -41.47 13.50
C ASN A 51 -9.09 -41.98 14.30
N ASN A 52 -8.90 -41.48 15.52
CA ASN A 52 -8.29 -42.25 16.61
C ASN A 52 -8.79 -41.66 17.92
N GLY A 53 -9.68 -42.43 18.56
CA GLY A 53 -10.21 -42.11 19.87
C GLY A 53 -9.18 -42.35 20.95
N SER A 54 -9.18 -41.46 21.93
CA SER A 54 -9.12 -41.83 23.33
C SER A 54 -9.98 -40.83 24.09
N SER A 55 -11.07 -41.35 24.63
CA SER A 55 -12.00 -40.69 25.52
C SER A 55 -11.28 -40.22 26.78
N GLU A 56 -11.04 -38.92 26.88
CA GLU A 56 -10.91 -38.24 28.16
C GLU A 56 -11.94 -37.13 28.21
N THR A 57 -12.82 -37.24 29.20
CA THR A 57 -13.76 -36.21 29.63
C THR A 57 -13.06 -34.86 29.72
N PRO A 58 -13.60 -33.76 29.15
CA PRO A 58 -13.07 -32.46 29.44
C PRO A 58 -13.38 -32.14 30.90
N LEU A 59 -12.36 -32.29 31.75
CA LEU A 59 -12.28 -31.59 33.02
C LEU A 59 -12.62 -30.13 32.75
N LEU A 60 -13.65 -29.63 33.43
CA LEU A 60 -13.92 -28.21 33.57
C LEU A 60 -12.62 -27.55 34.05
N SER A 61 -11.84 -26.98 33.14
CA SER A 61 -10.82 -26.01 33.51
C SER A 61 -11.58 -24.76 33.90
N SER A 62 -11.71 -24.53 35.20
CA SER A 62 -12.08 -23.24 35.76
C SER A 62 -11.18 -22.18 35.13
N SER A 63 -11.70 -21.41 34.16
CA SER A 63 -11.05 -20.20 33.69
C SER A 63 -10.88 -19.32 34.93
N SER A 64 -9.64 -19.09 35.34
CA SER A 64 -9.33 -18.14 36.40
C SER A 64 -9.99 -16.81 36.06
N VAL A 65 -10.74 -16.26 37.01
CA VAL A 65 -11.38 -14.93 36.95
C VAL A 65 -10.37 -13.83 36.59
N ASP A 66 -9.08 -14.12 36.70
CA ASP A 66 -7.97 -13.21 36.40
C ASP A 66 -7.71 -12.98 34.89
N ASP A 67 -8.25 -13.79 33.98
CA ASP A 67 -8.06 -13.59 32.53
C ASP A 67 -9.11 -12.68 31.87
N GLU A 68 -10.19 -12.32 32.58
CA GLU A 68 -11.26 -11.49 32.01
C GLU A 68 -10.86 -10.00 31.97
N ILE A 69 -10.83 -9.41 30.77
CA ILE A 69 -10.55 -7.97 30.58
C ILE A 69 -11.80 -7.26 30.06
N ARG A 70 -12.15 -6.12 30.67
CA ARG A 70 -13.32 -5.30 30.31
C ARG A 70 -12.87 -3.88 30.02
N ILE A 71 -13.08 -3.41 28.79
CA ILE A 71 -12.61 -2.11 28.30
C ILE A 71 -13.79 -1.31 27.78
N LEU A 72 -13.95 -0.08 28.25
CA LEU A 72 -14.86 0.91 27.68
C LEU A 72 -14.07 1.90 26.82
N ILE A 73 -14.40 2.01 25.53
CA ILE A 73 -13.81 3.00 24.62
C ILE A 73 -14.85 4.07 24.32
N GLY A 74 -14.65 5.27 24.88
CA GLY A 74 -15.43 6.46 24.56
C GLY A 74 -14.85 7.22 23.39
N ILE A 75 -15.56 7.18 22.26
CA ILE A 75 -15.23 7.96 21.07
C ILE A 75 -15.92 9.32 21.17
N LEU A 76 -15.16 10.37 21.45
CA LEU A 76 -15.67 11.73 21.50
C LEU A 76 -15.91 12.22 20.06
N THR A 77 -17.16 12.54 19.77
CA THR A 77 -17.60 13.00 18.45
C THR A 77 -18.61 14.14 18.60
N LEU A 78 -19.20 14.59 17.49
CA LEU A 78 -20.24 15.62 17.44
C LEU A 78 -21.58 15.03 17.01
N PRO A 79 -22.72 15.53 17.51
CA PRO A 79 -24.04 15.03 17.13
C PRO A 79 -24.28 15.03 15.61
N ASP A 80 -23.80 16.07 14.90
CA ASP A 80 -23.96 16.22 13.44
C ASP A 80 -23.13 15.21 12.62
N GLN A 81 -22.16 14.52 13.22
CA GLN A 81 -21.29 13.54 12.55
C GLN A 81 -21.91 12.13 12.45
N TYR A 82 -23.20 12.03 12.10
CA TYR A 82 -23.87 10.74 11.89
C TYR A 82 -23.16 9.82 10.89
N PRO A 83 -22.74 10.28 9.68
CA PRO A 83 -22.06 9.42 8.71
C PRO A 83 -20.75 8.84 9.26
N ARG A 84 -20.06 9.61 10.10
CA ARG A 84 -18.80 9.18 10.73
C ARG A 84 -19.05 8.08 11.76
N ARG A 85 -20.02 8.26 12.65
CA ARG A 85 -20.39 7.22 13.63
C ARG A 85 -20.83 5.94 12.95
N HIS A 86 -21.70 6.02 11.95
CA HIS A 86 -22.14 4.84 11.20
C HIS A 86 -20.97 4.10 10.54
N PHE A 87 -20.04 4.84 9.93
CA PHE A 87 -18.82 4.25 9.36
C PHE A 87 -17.93 3.59 10.43
N LEU A 88 -17.73 4.23 11.58
CA LEU A 88 -16.97 3.66 12.69
C LEU A 88 -17.63 2.39 13.26
N ARG A 89 -18.97 2.32 13.36
CA ARG A 89 -19.69 1.09 13.75
C ARG A 89 -19.37 -0.07 12.82
N MET A 90 -19.41 0.17 11.50
CA MET A 90 -19.07 -0.85 10.52
C MET A 90 -17.63 -1.33 10.69
N ILE A 91 -16.71 -0.41 10.96
CA ILE A 91 -15.29 -0.70 11.16
C ILE A 91 -15.02 -1.50 12.44
N TYR A 92 -15.60 -1.10 13.58
CA TYR A 92 -15.41 -1.84 14.82
C TYR A 92 -16.13 -3.20 14.78
N GLY A 93 -17.26 -3.29 14.06
CA GLY A 93 -18.00 -4.53 13.84
C GLY A 93 -17.26 -5.57 12.99
N THR A 94 -16.21 -5.21 12.24
CA THR A 94 -15.38 -6.17 11.49
C THR A 94 -14.18 -6.70 12.29
N GLN A 95 -13.91 -6.15 13.48
CA GLN A 95 -12.78 -6.57 14.29
C GLN A 95 -13.16 -7.73 15.21
N ASN A 96 -12.28 -8.72 15.31
CA ASN A 96 -12.43 -9.81 16.27
C ASN A 96 -11.87 -9.37 17.63
N VAL A 97 -12.61 -9.66 18.69
CA VAL A 97 -12.14 -9.49 20.07
C VAL A 97 -11.73 -10.87 20.60
N PRO A 98 -10.55 -11.01 21.23
CA PRO A 98 -10.11 -12.29 21.80
C PRO A 98 -11.09 -12.86 22.83
N ASP A 99 -11.16 -14.19 22.92
CA ASP A 99 -11.99 -14.88 23.93
C ASP A 99 -11.63 -14.43 25.35
N GLY A 100 -12.65 -14.26 26.19
CA GLY A 100 -12.51 -13.77 27.57
C GLY A 100 -12.36 -12.24 27.70
N VAL A 101 -12.53 -11.47 26.61
CA VAL A 101 -12.40 -10.01 26.64
C VAL A 101 -13.69 -9.34 26.17
N LYS A 102 -14.17 -8.35 26.95
CA LYS A 102 -15.30 -7.51 26.59
C LYS A 102 -14.81 -6.09 26.25
N VAL A 103 -15.08 -5.64 25.03
CA VAL A 103 -14.76 -4.27 24.59
C VAL A 103 -16.04 -3.59 24.15
N ASP A 104 -16.45 -2.56 24.88
CA ASP A 104 -17.61 -1.75 24.56
C ASP A 104 -17.16 -0.41 23.96
N VAL A 105 -17.56 -0.14 22.71
CA VAL A 105 -17.30 1.13 22.03
C VAL A 105 -18.55 2.00 22.12
N LYS A 106 -18.46 3.18 22.72
CA LYS A 106 -19.57 4.12 22.89
C LYS A 106 -19.22 5.49 22.28
N PHE A 107 -20.16 6.08 21.54
CA PHE A 107 -20.02 7.43 21.00
C PHE A 107 -20.48 8.46 22.02
N VAL A 108 -19.66 9.49 22.26
CA VAL A 108 -19.85 10.42 23.37
C VAL A 108 -19.94 11.86 22.87
N PHE A 109 -21.02 12.54 23.25
CA PHE A 109 -21.21 13.98 23.00
C PHE A 109 -22.08 14.61 24.09
N CYS A 110 -22.05 15.94 24.17
CA CYS A 110 -22.83 16.72 25.12
C CYS A 110 -24.30 16.88 24.69
N ASN A 111 -25.07 17.66 25.45
CA ASN A 111 -26.50 17.87 25.21
C ASN A 111 -26.81 18.36 23.78
N LEU A 112 -27.90 17.84 23.22
CA LEU A 112 -28.38 18.14 21.87
C LEU A 112 -29.10 19.49 21.84
N THR A 113 -28.67 20.40 20.98
CA THR A 113 -29.22 21.77 20.89
C THR A 113 -30.17 21.95 19.72
N LYS A 114 -30.07 21.13 18.66
CA LYS A 114 -30.92 21.21 17.46
C LYS A 114 -32.00 20.12 17.47
N GLU A 115 -33.18 20.42 16.94
CA GLU A 115 -34.28 19.44 16.86
C GLU A 115 -33.95 18.24 15.96
N ASP A 116 -33.34 18.48 14.79
CA ASP A 116 -32.94 17.40 13.87
C ASP A 116 -31.94 16.41 14.53
N GLN A 117 -31.05 16.92 15.38
CA GLN A 117 -30.12 16.08 16.14
C GLN A 117 -30.85 15.17 17.11
N LYS A 118 -31.88 15.67 17.81
CA LYS A 118 -32.66 14.87 18.77
C LYS A 118 -33.33 13.69 18.08
N VAL A 119 -33.91 13.90 16.90
CA VAL A 119 -34.57 12.85 16.13
C VAL A 119 -33.56 11.79 15.65
N LEU A 120 -32.48 12.22 15.00
CA LEU A 120 -31.49 11.29 14.44
C LEU A 120 -30.75 10.50 15.53
N VAL A 121 -30.33 11.16 16.61
CA VAL A 121 -29.64 10.52 17.73
C VAL A 121 -30.58 9.57 18.47
N ALA A 122 -31.86 9.92 18.66
CA ALA A 122 -32.83 9.02 19.28
C ALA A 122 -32.99 7.71 18.45
N LEU A 123 -33.05 7.82 17.12
CA LEU A 123 -33.09 6.65 16.24
C LEU A 123 -31.81 5.81 16.34
N GLU A 124 -30.64 6.43 16.47
CA GLU A 124 -29.38 5.71 16.71
C GLU A 124 -29.38 4.97 18.05
N ILE A 125 -29.81 5.63 19.13
CA ILE A 125 -29.91 5.02 20.47
C ILE A 125 -30.83 3.80 20.42
N MET A 126 -32.02 3.94 19.82
CA MET A 126 -32.98 2.84 19.69
C MET A 126 -32.44 1.65 18.88
N ARG A 127 -31.50 1.89 17.95
CA ARG A 127 -30.98 0.86 17.04
C ARG A 127 -29.74 0.17 17.57
N TYR A 128 -28.82 0.91 18.17
CA TYR A 128 -27.46 0.42 18.48
C TYR A 128 -27.13 0.45 19.98
N ASP A 129 -27.87 1.22 20.79
CA ASP A 129 -27.63 1.38 22.22
C ASP A 129 -26.16 1.72 22.58
N ASP A 130 -25.51 2.52 21.74
CA ASP A 130 -24.06 2.78 21.79
C ASP A 130 -23.69 4.26 21.96
N ILE A 131 -24.61 5.08 22.45
CA ILE A 131 -24.43 6.53 22.59
C ILE A 131 -24.52 6.94 24.07
N ILE A 132 -23.59 7.77 24.51
CA ILE A 132 -23.60 8.42 25.83
C ILE A 132 -23.78 9.93 25.62
N ILE A 133 -24.88 10.48 26.13
CA ILE A 133 -25.14 11.92 26.15
C ILE A 133 -24.72 12.47 27.50
N LEU A 134 -23.75 13.38 27.49
CA LEU A 134 -23.21 14.02 28.68
C LEU A 134 -23.98 15.30 29.01
N ASN A 135 -24.17 15.55 30.31
CA ASN A 135 -24.79 16.79 30.78
C ASN A 135 -23.80 17.97 30.75
N CYS A 136 -23.47 18.43 29.56
CA CYS A 136 -22.61 19.57 29.28
C CYS A 136 -23.10 20.34 28.04
N ASN A 137 -22.51 21.50 27.78
CA ASN A 137 -22.60 22.15 26.48
C ASN A 137 -21.46 21.66 25.60
N GLU A 138 -21.74 21.33 24.33
CA GLU A 138 -20.75 20.76 23.40
C GLU A 138 -19.53 21.68 23.24
N ASN A 139 -18.35 21.13 23.51
CA ASN A 139 -17.10 21.87 23.54
C ASN A 139 -15.89 20.93 23.40
N MET A 140 -14.76 21.50 22.99
CA MET A 140 -13.48 20.80 22.98
C MET A 140 -12.67 21.08 24.26
N ASN A 141 -12.59 22.35 24.68
CA ASN A 141 -11.63 22.85 25.68
C ASN A 141 -12.25 23.39 26.98
N LYS A 142 -13.54 23.12 27.22
CA LYS A 142 -14.31 23.60 28.39
C LYS A 142 -14.85 22.44 29.24
N GLY A 143 -14.00 21.43 29.47
CA GLY A 143 -14.29 20.36 30.41
C GLY A 143 -15.10 19.17 29.90
N LYS A 144 -15.35 19.01 28.58
CA LYS A 144 -16.04 17.80 28.06
C LYS A 144 -15.38 16.50 28.51
N THR A 145 -14.04 16.44 28.47
CA THR A 145 -13.25 15.29 28.95
C THR A 145 -13.48 15.00 30.43
N TYR A 146 -13.53 16.03 31.27
CA TYR A 146 -13.87 15.87 32.69
C TYR A 146 -15.28 15.30 32.86
N THR A 147 -16.28 15.89 32.19
CA THR A 147 -17.68 15.42 32.27
C THR A 147 -17.80 13.97 31.81
N TYR A 148 -17.05 13.58 30.77
CA TYR A 148 -16.99 12.20 30.32
C TYR A 148 -16.53 11.27 31.44
N PHE A 149 -15.30 11.41 31.94
CA PHE A 149 -14.77 10.49 32.95
C PHE A 149 -15.54 10.52 34.28
N SER A 150 -15.94 11.71 34.74
CA SER A 150 -16.63 11.87 36.04
C SER A 150 -18.07 11.34 36.06
N SER A 151 -18.72 11.21 34.90
CA SER A 151 -20.09 10.67 34.81
C SER A 151 -20.16 9.15 34.72
N LEU A 152 -19.09 8.47 34.30
CA LEU A 152 -19.07 7.02 34.12
C LEU A 152 -19.36 6.22 35.40
N PRO A 153 -18.84 6.60 36.59
CA PRO A 153 -19.15 5.86 37.81
C PRO A 153 -20.64 5.88 38.16
N ASP A 154 -21.36 6.95 37.84
CA ASP A 154 -22.81 7.04 38.06
C ASP A 154 -23.60 6.31 36.97
N LEU A 155 -23.12 6.36 35.72
CA LEU A 155 -23.77 5.74 34.57
C LEU A 155 -23.74 4.20 34.63
N PHE A 156 -22.66 3.63 35.18
CA PHE A 156 -22.43 2.18 35.25
C PHE A 156 -22.39 1.67 36.69
N ASN A 157 -23.10 2.33 37.61
CA ASN A 157 -23.16 1.92 39.01
C ASN A 157 -24.01 0.63 39.17
N GLU A 158 -23.38 -0.53 39.00
CA GLU A 158 -23.99 -1.81 39.36
C GLU A 158 -23.74 -2.09 40.85
N THR A 159 -24.78 -1.92 41.67
CA THR A 159 -24.70 -2.05 43.13
C THR A 159 -24.42 -3.46 43.66
N ASP A 160 -24.46 -4.48 42.80
CA ASP A 160 -24.41 -5.90 43.20
C ASP A 160 -23.25 -6.71 42.55
N ALA A 161 -22.31 -6.07 41.86
CA ALA A 161 -21.18 -6.76 41.22
C ALA A 161 -19.90 -6.76 42.09
N PRO A 162 -19.19 -7.89 42.26
CA PRO A 162 -17.94 -7.95 43.04
C PRO A 162 -16.75 -7.25 42.36
N ASN A 163 -16.86 -6.93 41.07
CA ASN A 163 -15.82 -6.32 40.26
C ASN A 163 -16.33 -5.01 39.64
N PRO A 164 -15.45 -4.03 39.33
CA PRO A 164 -15.86 -2.81 38.64
C PRO A 164 -16.46 -3.15 37.25
N PRO A 165 -17.40 -2.34 36.73
CA PRO A 165 -18.06 -2.61 35.45
C PRO A 165 -17.05 -2.72 34.30
N TYR A 166 -16.00 -1.92 34.35
CA TYR A 166 -14.85 -2.00 33.44
C TYR A 166 -13.54 -1.98 34.24
N HIS A 167 -12.50 -2.63 33.71
CA HIS A 167 -11.14 -2.53 34.24
C HIS A 167 -10.45 -1.26 33.71
N TYR A 168 -10.73 -0.92 32.45
CA TYR A 168 -10.10 0.18 31.74
C TYR A 168 -11.11 1.06 31.00
N VAL A 169 -10.86 2.37 30.97
CA VAL A 169 -11.64 3.36 30.24
C VAL A 169 -10.73 4.18 29.35
N MET A 170 -11.08 4.29 28.07
CA MET A 170 -10.32 5.02 27.07
C MET A 170 -11.09 6.21 26.52
N LYS A 171 -10.41 7.36 26.38
CA LYS A 171 -10.83 8.49 25.54
C LYS A 171 -10.16 8.33 24.18
N ALA A 172 -10.93 8.43 23.11
CA ALA A 172 -10.41 8.50 21.74
C ALA A 172 -11.20 9.53 20.93
N ASP A 173 -10.54 10.11 19.91
CA ASP A 173 -11.18 11.03 18.98
C ASP A 173 -11.79 10.25 17.81
N ASP A 174 -12.82 10.81 17.16
CA ASP A 174 -13.47 10.17 16.01
C ASP A 174 -12.58 10.07 14.76
N ASP A 175 -11.40 10.70 14.75
CA ASP A 175 -10.32 10.57 13.76
C ASP A 175 -9.14 9.70 14.18
N THR A 176 -9.35 8.91 15.24
CA THR A 176 -8.49 7.80 15.64
C THR A 176 -9.15 6.46 15.29
N TYR A 177 -8.39 5.60 14.62
CA TYR A 177 -8.73 4.18 14.50
C TYR A 177 -7.90 3.34 15.46
N ILE A 178 -8.55 2.41 16.16
CA ILE A 178 -7.93 1.53 17.15
C ILE A 178 -8.10 0.07 16.71
N ARG A 179 -7.01 -0.70 16.74
CA ARG A 179 -7.04 -2.17 16.58
C ARG A 179 -7.30 -2.81 17.94
N LEU A 180 -8.48 -3.41 18.10
CA LEU A 180 -8.95 -3.96 19.37
C LEU A 180 -8.06 -5.12 19.85
N GLU A 181 -7.69 -6.04 18.95
CA GLU A 181 -6.81 -7.17 19.28
C GLU A 181 -5.45 -6.70 19.80
N SER A 182 -4.80 -5.76 19.09
CA SER A 182 -3.49 -5.22 19.47
C SER A 182 -3.56 -4.41 20.77
N LEU A 183 -4.63 -3.63 20.97
CA LEU A 183 -4.86 -2.91 22.22
C LEU A 183 -4.94 -3.89 23.39
N VAL A 184 -5.80 -4.90 23.29
CA VAL A 184 -6.01 -5.93 24.32
C VAL A 184 -4.71 -6.67 24.63
N ALA A 185 -3.96 -7.10 23.61
CA ALA A 185 -2.68 -7.76 23.78
C ALA A 185 -1.66 -6.88 24.56
N SER A 186 -1.67 -5.57 24.32
CA SER A 186 -0.80 -4.63 25.02
C SER A 186 -1.20 -4.36 26.47
N LEU A 187 -2.49 -4.52 26.81
CA LEU A 187 -3.03 -4.26 28.14
C LEU A 187 -2.94 -5.48 29.07
N ARG A 188 -2.97 -6.71 28.53
CA ARG A 188 -2.87 -7.96 29.31
C ARG A 188 -1.75 -7.97 30.37
N PRO A 189 -0.50 -7.54 30.09
CA PRO A 189 0.57 -7.56 31.08
C PRO A 189 0.55 -6.37 32.06
N LEU A 190 -0.40 -5.43 31.92
CA LEU A 190 -0.40 -4.17 32.65
C LEU A 190 -1.30 -4.21 33.90
N PRO A 191 -1.00 -3.41 34.93
CA PRO A 191 -1.82 -3.35 36.13
C PRO A 191 -3.20 -2.78 35.84
N ARG A 192 -4.19 -3.20 36.65
CA ARG A 192 -5.59 -2.75 36.56
C ARG A 192 -5.92 -1.56 37.46
N GLU A 193 -4.96 -1.10 38.25
CA GLU A 193 -5.09 0.01 39.20
C GLU A 193 -4.06 1.11 38.89
N ASP A 194 -4.47 2.36 39.08
CA ASP A 194 -3.66 3.56 38.90
C ASP A 194 -2.84 3.58 37.59
N LEU A 195 -3.42 3.03 36.51
CA LEU A 195 -2.83 2.91 35.18
C LEU A 195 -3.12 4.17 34.36
N TYR A 196 -2.09 4.71 33.69
CA TYR A 196 -2.23 5.74 32.67
C TYR A 196 -1.45 5.35 31.40
N TYR A 197 -2.17 4.95 30.36
CA TYR A 197 -1.66 4.38 29.13
C TYR A 197 -1.92 5.31 27.94
N GLY A 198 -0.94 5.50 27.07
CA GLY A 198 -1.15 6.22 25.81
C GLY A 198 0.15 6.64 25.13
N TYR A 199 0.04 7.61 24.22
CA TYR A 199 1.20 8.15 23.49
C TYR A 199 1.76 9.41 24.17
N VAL A 200 2.98 9.37 24.72
CA VAL A 200 3.51 10.52 25.48
C VAL A 200 3.90 11.72 24.60
N ILE A 201 3.50 12.92 24.99
CA ILE A 201 3.94 14.20 24.43
C ILE A 201 4.97 14.82 25.39
N PRO A 202 6.07 15.44 24.91
CA PRO A 202 6.43 15.68 23.51
C PRO A 202 6.88 14.42 22.75
N CYS A 203 6.67 14.41 21.43
CA CYS A 203 6.90 13.25 20.57
C CYS A 203 8.33 12.66 20.62
N PRO A 204 9.40 13.42 20.81
CA PRO A 204 10.74 12.85 20.99
C PRO A 204 10.99 12.11 22.32
N SER A 205 10.18 12.32 23.37
CA SER A 205 10.44 11.74 24.70
C SER A 205 9.99 10.29 24.78
N MET A 206 10.81 9.35 25.28
CA MET A 206 10.34 7.99 25.59
C MET A 206 9.84 7.82 27.02
N ASP A 207 10.07 8.83 27.88
CA ASP A 207 9.69 8.79 29.28
C ASP A 207 8.18 9.09 29.46
N PRO A 208 7.39 8.15 30.01
CA PRO A 208 5.94 8.29 30.21
C PRO A 208 5.55 9.32 31.29
N PHE A 209 6.49 9.82 32.09
CA PHE A 209 6.21 10.75 33.19
C PHE A 209 6.37 12.23 32.82
N VAL A 210 6.88 12.54 31.62
CA VAL A 210 7.31 13.91 31.26
C VAL A 210 6.18 14.94 31.30
N HIS A 211 5.09 14.69 30.57
CA HIS A 211 4.05 15.70 30.39
C HIS A 211 2.66 15.04 30.44
N TYR A 212 2.13 14.61 29.30
CA TYR A 212 0.77 14.08 29.18
C TYR A 212 0.67 13.10 28.00
N MET A 213 -0.41 12.32 27.95
CA MET A 213 -0.70 11.42 26.83
C MET A 213 -1.52 12.14 25.76
N SER A 214 -1.20 11.91 24.49
CA SER A 214 -1.78 12.61 23.34
C SER A 214 -3.27 12.32 23.14
N GLY A 215 -4.00 13.29 22.56
CA GLY A 215 -5.41 13.16 22.16
C GLY A 215 -5.72 12.16 21.07
N MET A 216 -4.68 11.58 20.46
CA MET A 216 -4.77 10.35 19.67
C MET A 216 -5.47 9.21 20.41
N GLY A 217 -5.50 9.28 21.74
CA GLY A 217 -6.22 8.38 22.59
C GLY A 217 -5.37 8.02 23.80
N TYR A 218 -6.02 7.96 24.95
CA TYR A 218 -5.39 7.52 26.18
C TYR A 218 -6.39 6.78 27.04
N LEU A 219 -5.86 5.87 27.84
CA LEU A 219 -6.60 4.92 28.64
C LEU A 219 -6.17 5.03 30.09
N VAL A 220 -7.14 4.97 30.99
CA VAL A 220 -6.92 4.95 32.44
C VAL A 220 -7.66 3.77 33.07
N SER A 221 -7.20 3.34 34.23
CA SER A 221 -7.91 2.36 35.05
C SER A 221 -9.19 2.96 35.67
N TRP A 222 -10.14 2.09 36.01
CA TRP A 222 -11.45 2.51 36.54
C TRP A 222 -11.36 3.34 37.83
N ASP A 223 -10.40 3.03 38.72
CA ASP A 223 -10.17 3.77 39.96
C ASP A 223 -9.80 5.24 39.72
N ILE A 224 -9.13 5.56 38.60
CA ILE A 224 -8.85 6.95 38.20
C ILE A 224 -10.14 7.66 37.77
N ALA A 225 -11.05 6.98 37.07
CA ALA A 225 -12.35 7.56 36.70
C ALA A 225 -13.21 7.87 37.94
N VAL A 226 -13.22 6.95 38.92
CA VAL A 226 -13.86 7.19 40.23
C VAL A 226 -13.20 8.37 40.96
N TRP A 227 -11.88 8.42 40.99
CA TRP A 227 -11.16 9.54 41.61
C TRP A 227 -11.46 10.89 40.93
N LEU A 228 -11.59 10.93 39.60
CA LEU A 228 -11.91 12.16 38.87
C LEU A 228 -13.29 12.72 39.25
N LYS A 229 -14.25 11.86 39.59
CA LYS A 229 -15.57 12.27 40.08
C LYS A 229 -15.48 12.92 41.46
N ASP A 230 -14.76 12.28 42.38
CA ASP A 230 -14.73 12.68 43.80
C ASP A 230 -13.72 13.80 44.09
N SER A 231 -12.71 13.98 43.24
CA SER A 231 -11.63 14.94 43.45
C SER A 231 -12.03 16.38 43.17
N GLU A 232 -11.56 17.29 44.02
CA GLU A 232 -11.63 18.73 43.80
C GLU A 232 -10.53 19.26 42.85
N ILE A 233 -9.54 18.43 42.49
CA ILE A 233 -8.41 18.86 41.65
C ILE A 233 -8.87 19.19 40.22
N PRO A 234 -9.58 18.30 39.50
CA PRO A 234 -10.04 18.62 38.15
C PRO A 234 -10.97 19.83 38.10
N LYS A 235 -11.81 19.99 39.13
CA LYS A 235 -12.79 21.09 39.23
C LYS A 235 -12.16 22.48 39.27
N LYS A 236 -10.89 22.60 39.72
CA LYS A 236 -10.16 23.87 39.78
C LYS A 236 -9.66 24.34 38.41
N HIS A 237 -9.44 23.43 37.46
CA HIS A 237 -8.88 23.75 36.16
C HIS A 237 -9.49 22.88 35.06
N LEU A 238 -10.65 23.31 34.55
CA LEU A 238 -11.40 22.61 33.50
C LEU A 238 -11.15 23.16 32.09
N GLU A 239 -10.52 24.35 31.97
CA GLU A 239 -10.36 25.06 30.71
C GLU A 239 -8.94 24.95 30.14
N GLY A 240 -8.82 24.52 28.89
CA GLY A 240 -7.56 24.41 28.18
C GLY A 240 -7.55 23.27 27.15
N PRO A 241 -6.41 23.01 26.48
CA PRO A 241 -6.25 21.83 25.63
C PRO A 241 -6.46 20.56 26.46
N GLU A 242 -7.44 19.74 26.08
CA GLU A 242 -8.04 18.74 26.96
C GLU A 242 -7.06 17.68 27.44
N ASP A 243 -6.16 17.22 26.57
CA ASP A 243 -5.20 16.16 26.90
C ASP A 243 -4.11 16.67 27.87
N LYS A 244 -3.72 17.92 27.69
CA LYS A 244 -2.74 18.58 28.55
C LYS A 244 -3.32 18.78 29.94
N VAL A 245 -4.53 19.32 29.99
CA VAL A 245 -5.26 19.55 31.24
C VAL A 245 -5.50 18.23 31.99
N PHE A 246 -5.86 17.16 31.28
CA PHE A 246 -5.97 15.82 31.88
C PHE A 246 -4.65 15.34 32.50
N GLY A 247 -3.54 15.46 31.77
CA GLY A 247 -2.21 15.12 32.30
C GLY A 247 -1.80 15.94 33.52
N ASP A 248 -2.20 17.22 33.56
CA ASP A 248 -1.97 18.10 34.69
C ASP A 248 -2.75 17.62 35.93
N TRP A 249 -4.03 17.21 35.79
CA TRP A 249 -4.81 16.62 36.88
C TRP A 249 -4.17 15.36 37.45
N ILE A 250 -3.74 14.43 36.59
CA ILE A 250 -3.11 13.19 37.02
C ILE A 250 -1.82 13.47 37.80
N ARG A 251 -1.02 14.45 37.34
CA ARG A 251 0.22 14.85 38.02
C ARG A 251 -0.05 15.52 39.37
N GLU A 252 -0.98 16.46 39.43
CA GLU A 252 -1.36 17.15 40.67
C GLU A 252 -2.00 16.20 41.70
N GLY A 253 -2.84 15.28 41.22
CA GLY A 253 -3.49 14.25 42.02
C GLY A 253 -2.57 13.13 42.50
N ARG A 254 -1.31 13.10 42.04
CA ARG A 254 -0.35 12.01 42.26
C ARG A 254 -0.94 10.63 41.89
N ARG A 255 -1.72 10.61 40.81
CA ARG A 255 -2.31 9.42 40.18
C ARG A 255 -1.49 9.00 38.97
N GLY A 256 -1.83 7.84 38.41
CA GLY A 256 -1.12 7.26 37.28
C GLY A 256 0.31 6.92 37.66
N LYS A 257 0.54 6.19 38.77
CA LYS A 257 1.87 5.65 39.11
C LYS A 257 2.33 4.63 38.08
N ASN A 258 1.40 3.89 37.50
CA ASN A 258 1.66 2.93 36.44
C ASN A 258 1.48 3.62 35.09
N ARG A 259 2.45 4.44 34.65
CA ARG A 259 2.39 5.06 33.32
C ARG A 259 3.04 4.19 32.27
N PHE A 260 2.32 3.93 31.19
CA PHE A 260 2.83 3.14 30.07
C PHE A 260 2.78 3.94 28.77
N ASN A 261 3.91 3.93 28.05
CA ASN A 261 4.08 4.64 26.80
C ASN A 261 3.89 3.68 25.62
N ALA A 262 2.84 3.89 24.84
CA ALA A 262 2.49 3.09 23.65
C ALA A 262 3.18 3.58 22.36
N LYS A 263 4.31 4.27 22.48
CA LYS A 263 5.10 4.72 21.32
C LYS A 263 5.51 3.55 20.43
N TRP A 264 5.62 3.82 19.12
CA TRP A 264 5.78 2.87 18.01
C TRP A 264 4.52 2.09 17.61
N SER A 265 3.59 1.88 18.54
CA SER A 265 2.31 1.23 18.25
C SER A 265 1.16 2.23 18.10
N MET A 266 1.29 3.46 18.61
CA MET A 266 0.37 4.57 18.37
C MET A 266 1.09 5.68 17.61
N TYR A 267 0.52 6.20 16.54
CA TYR A 267 1.13 7.29 15.76
C TYR A 267 0.14 8.05 14.87
N ASN A 268 0.56 9.21 14.36
CA ASN A 268 -0.20 9.97 13.37
C ASN A 268 -0.07 9.34 11.98
N PHE A 269 -1.14 9.37 11.18
CA PHE A 269 -1.11 8.92 9.79
C PHE A 269 0.06 9.56 9.02
N PRO A 270 0.85 8.79 8.21
CA PRO A 270 2.12 9.25 7.63
C PRO A 270 2.05 10.54 6.79
N GLU A 271 0.86 10.84 6.24
CA GLU A 271 0.64 11.99 5.35
C GLU A 271 -0.42 12.95 5.92
N PRO A 272 -0.08 14.23 6.19
CA PRO A 272 1.25 14.84 6.07
C PRO A 272 2.20 14.43 7.21
N PRO A 273 3.53 14.41 6.98
CA PRO A 273 4.50 14.03 8.00
C PRO A 273 4.49 15.05 9.15
N THR A 274 4.43 14.55 10.38
CA THR A 274 4.56 15.36 11.60
C THR A 274 5.66 14.80 12.49
N ARG A 275 6.00 15.46 13.60
CA ARG A 275 7.02 14.95 14.55
C ARG A 275 6.62 13.63 15.23
N CYS A 276 5.38 13.17 15.02
CA CYS A 276 4.77 12.01 15.67
C CYS A 276 4.23 11.01 14.63
N THR A 277 4.69 11.11 13.36
CA THR A 277 4.37 10.17 12.29
C THR A 277 5.52 9.18 12.09
N HIS A 278 5.19 7.91 11.80
CA HIS A 278 6.13 6.94 11.25
C HIS A 278 5.40 6.00 10.27
N GLU A 279 6.13 5.10 9.60
CA GLU A 279 5.57 4.17 8.62
C GLU A 279 4.53 3.22 9.25
N LEU A 280 3.57 2.73 8.45
CA LEU A 280 2.53 1.82 8.96
C LEU A 280 3.16 0.50 9.43
N TRP A 281 2.88 0.10 10.68
CA TRP A 281 3.48 -1.08 11.29
C TRP A 281 2.45 -2.22 11.50
N PRO A 282 2.82 -3.50 11.42
CA PRO A 282 1.88 -4.60 11.69
C PRO A 282 1.28 -4.57 13.10
N ASP A 283 2.08 -4.29 14.13
CA ASP A 283 1.67 -4.26 15.54
C ASP A 283 1.08 -2.91 15.98
N THR A 284 0.40 -2.21 15.05
CA THR A 284 -0.21 -0.91 15.30
C THR A 284 -1.43 -1.06 16.20
N ILE A 285 -1.46 -0.30 17.29
CA ILE A 285 -2.59 -0.20 18.22
C ILE A 285 -3.54 0.91 17.79
N ALA A 286 -3.02 2.10 17.45
CA ALA A 286 -3.86 3.21 17.03
C ALA A 286 -3.22 4.11 15.97
N VAL A 287 -4.04 4.58 15.03
CA VAL A 287 -3.64 5.59 14.04
C VAL A 287 -4.57 6.79 14.11
N HIS A 288 -3.97 7.96 14.28
CA HIS A 288 -4.67 9.24 14.40
C HIS A 288 -4.56 10.09 13.12
N LEU A 289 -5.35 11.17 13.02
CA LEU A 289 -5.50 12.05 11.84
C LEU A 289 -6.14 11.38 10.62
N LEU A 290 -7.01 10.38 10.85
CA LEU A 290 -7.82 9.74 9.82
C LEU A 290 -9.06 10.58 9.51
N LYS A 291 -8.87 11.83 9.07
CA LYS A 291 -9.99 12.79 8.93
C LYS A 291 -10.98 12.42 7.83
N ASN A 292 -10.56 11.71 6.79
CA ASN A 292 -11.39 11.35 5.64
C ASN A 292 -11.57 9.83 5.53
N GLN A 293 -12.70 9.37 4.98
CA GLN A 293 -12.97 7.95 4.74
C GLN A 293 -11.88 7.29 3.88
N GLU A 294 -11.30 8.00 2.90
CA GLU A 294 -10.19 7.49 2.10
C GLU A 294 -8.96 7.10 2.94
N LYS A 295 -8.64 7.88 3.98
CA LYS A 295 -7.52 7.56 4.88
C LYS A 295 -7.82 6.32 5.73
N HIS A 296 -9.06 6.20 6.21
CA HIS A 296 -9.53 5.00 6.90
C HIS A 296 -9.45 3.78 5.98
N CYS A 297 -9.94 3.88 4.74
CA CYS A 297 -9.84 2.81 3.76
C CYS A 297 -8.38 2.44 3.45
N CYS A 298 -7.49 3.43 3.26
CA CYS A 298 -6.05 3.21 3.07
C CYS A 298 -5.33 2.56 4.27
N PHE A 299 -5.92 2.62 5.47
CA PHE A 299 -5.36 2.00 6.66
C PHE A 299 -5.99 0.61 6.95
N LEU A 300 -7.31 0.48 6.81
CA LEU A 300 -8.08 -0.76 7.02
C LEU A 300 -7.80 -1.79 5.94
N HIS A 301 -7.74 -1.31 4.71
CA HIS A 301 -6.92 -1.90 3.69
C HIS A 301 -5.61 -1.14 3.75
N PRO A 302 -4.62 -1.57 4.57
CA PRO A 302 -3.26 -1.22 4.18
C PRO A 302 -3.17 -1.63 2.72
N LYS A 303 -2.44 -0.90 1.89
CA LYS A 303 -2.05 -1.49 0.60
C LYS A 303 -1.24 -2.78 0.88
N MET A 304 -1.87 -3.89 1.26
CA MET A 304 -1.82 -5.07 0.43
C MET A 304 -2.15 -4.52 -0.94
N GLY A 305 -1.14 -4.22 -1.75
CA GLY A 305 -1.39 -4.12 -3.17
C GLY A 305 -1.80 -5.52 -3.59
N SER A 306 -3.07 -5.86 -3.40
CA SER A 306 -3.57 -7.21 -3.61
C SER A 306 -3.52 -7.56 -5.09
N SER A 307 -3.58 -6.56 -5.97
CA SER A 307 -3.48 -6.76 -7.40
C SER A 307 -2.13 -7.37 -7.80
N PRO A 308 -2.15 -8.47 -8.56
CA PRO A 308 -0.94 -9.05 -9.11
C PRO A 308 -0.27 -8.03 -10.05
N ALA A 309 1.06 -8.06 -10.09
CA ALA A 309 1.81 -7.24 -11.04
C ALA A 309 1.40 -7.58 -12.49
N PRO A 310 1.44 -6.63 -13.44
CA PRO A 310 1.24 -6.93 -14.85
C PRO A 310 2.23 -7.99 -15.33
N PHE A 311 1.84 -8.80 -16.32
CA PHE A 311 2.69 -9.88 -16.84
C PHE A 311 4.11 -9.42 -17.21
N ALA A 312 4.24 -8.24 -17.82
CA ALA A 312 5.53 -7.65 -18.21
C ALA A 312 6.47 -7.32 -17.02
N GLU A 313 5.95 -7.27 -15.79
CA GLU A 313 6.71 -7.00 -14.57
C GLU A 313 7.15 -8.30 -13.86
N ILE A 314 6.64 -9.47 -14.27
CA ILE A 314 7.07 -10.77 -13.73
C ILE A 314 8.56 -10.98 -14.08
N GLY A 315 9.39 -11.28 -13.06
CA GLY A 315 10.84 -11.46 -13.22
C GLY A 315 11.66 -10.17 -13.43
N LYS A 316 11.01 -9.00 -13.46
CA LYS A 316 11.69 -7.72 -13.76
C LYS A 316 12.76 -7.34 -12.72
N LYS A 317 12.57 -7.65 -11.44
CA LYS A 317 13.56 -7.33 -10.38
C LYS A 317 14.93 -7.94 -10.69
N ALA A 318 14.97 -9.20 -11.09
CA ALA A 318 16.20 -9.88 -11.51
C ALA A 318 16.77 -9.30 -12.80
N LYS A 319 15.91 -9.06 -13.79
CA LYS A 319 16.30 -8.45 -15.05
C LYS A 319 16.94 -7.07 -14.85
N ASP A 320 16.38 -6.26 -13.96
CA ASP A 320 16.89 -4.92 -13.62
C ASP A 320 18.24 -5.02 -12.89
N LEU A 321 18.40 -5.91 -11.91
CA LEU A 321 19.68 -6.11 -11.23
C LEU A 321 20.79 -6.51 -12.23
N LEU A 322 20.48 -7.42 -13.16
CA LEU A 322 21.44 -7.99 -14.09
C LEU A 322 21.69 -7.14 -15.35
N ASN A 323 20.83 -6.17 -15.70
CA ASN A 323 20.97 -5.48 -16.99
C ASN A 323 20.83 -3.96 -16.92
N LYS A 324 20.21 -3.42 -15.87
CA LYS A 324 20.01 -1.97 -15.75
C LYS A 324 21.33 -1.29 -15.40
N ASP A 325 21.54 -0.11 -15.98
CA ASP A 325 22.71 0.77 -15.77
C ASP A 325 24.03 0.29 -16.40
N TYR A 326 24.07 -0.91 -17.00
CA TYR A 326 25.19 -1.38 -17.82
C TYR A 326 25.23 -0.63 -19.17
N ILE A 327 25.87 0.54 -19.18
CA ILE A 327 26.00 1.42 -20.36
C ILE A 327 27.46 1.50 -20.75
N PHE A 328 27.85 0.80 -21.81
CA PHE A 328 29.23 0.71 -22.31
C PHE A 328 29.57 1.77 -23.38
N ASP A 329 28.85 2.88 -23.33
CA ASP A 329 28.93 4.02 -24.25
C ASP A 329 29.06 5.30 -23.41
N HIS A 330 29.23 6.46 -24.05
CA HIS A 330 29.23 7.74 -23.32
C HIS A 330 27.84 8.37 -23.33
N LYS A 331 27.22 8.45 -22.15
CA LYS A 331 25.88 9.02 -21.96
C LYS A 331 25.92 10.24 -21.06
N PHE A 332 25.24 11.29 -21.48
CA PHE A 332 24.97 12.47 -20.66
C PHE A 332 23.46 12.64 -20.54
N THR A 333 22.97 12.97 -19.35
CA THR A 333 21.55 13.24 -19.10
C THR A 333 21.43 14.43 -18.17
N LEU A 334 20.74 15.47 -18.60
CA LEU A 334 20.42 16.65 -17.82
C LEU A 334 18.92 16.69 -17.56
N THR A 335 18.52 16.62 -16.30
CA THR A 335 17.13 16.67 -15.86
C THR A 335 16.85 17.99 -15.17
N MET A 336 16.00 18.85 -15.74
CA MET A 336 15.60 20.13 -15.17
C MET A 336 14.12 20.10 -14.77
N LEU A 337 13.79 20.70 -13.63
CA LEU A 337 12.42 20.87 -13.18
C LEU A 337 11.98 22.32 -13.41
N SER A 338 10.89 22.50 -14.15
CA SER A 338 10.27 23.82 -14.33
C SER A 338 9.51 24.25 -13.07
N ALA A 339 9.33 25.55 -12.89
CA ALA A 339 8.52 26.13 -11.81
C ALA A 339 7.07 25.62 -11.80
N THR A 340 6.57 25.15 -12.94
CA THR A 340 5.23 24.55 -13.08
C THR A 340 5.19 23.04 -12.77
N GLY A 341 6.29 22.44 -12.33
CA GLY A 341 6.39 21.01 -11.98
C GLY A 341 6.61 20.07 -13.18
N THR A 342 6.81 20.61 -14.39
CA THR A 342 7.15 19.82 -15.59
C THR A 342 8.62 19.42 -15.57
N GLU A 343 8.93 18.15 -15.85
CA GLU A 343 10.30 17.64 -15.90
C GLU A 343 10.80 17.63 -17.35
N PHE A 344 11.92 18.29 -17.60
CA PHE A 344 12.62 18.34 -18.88
C PHE A 344 13.88 17.48 -18.78
N VAL A 345 14.08 16.56 -19.70
CA VAL A 345 15.25 15.67 -19.72
C VAL A 345 15.91 15.76 -21.09
N ALA A 346 17.13 16.30 -21.12
CA ALA A 346 17.98 16.28 -22.31
C ALA A 346 18.99 15.13 -22.17
N THR A 347 19.03 14.24 -23.16
CA THR A 347 19.93 13.10 -23.20
C THR A 347 20.84 13.21 -24.42
N GLY A 348 22.14 13.03 -24.21
CA GLY A 348 23.12 12.80 -25.28
C GLY A 348 23.74 11.42 -25.12
N LEU A 349 23.84 10.66 -26.19
CA LEU A 349 24.49 9.36 -26.23
C LEU A 349 25.47 9.34 -27.40
N LYS A 350 26.76 9.21 -27.11
CA LYS A 350 27.77 8.88 -28.11
C LYS A 350 27.96 7.37 -28.11
N LYS A 351 27.59 6.75 -29.22
CA LYS A 351 27.80 5.33 -29.46
C LYS A 351 28.67 5.19 -30.69
N ASP A 352 29.86 4.60 -30.52
CA ASP A 352 30.91 4.57 -31.52
C ASP A 352 31.21 6.00 -32.04
N ASP A 353 31.11 6.22 -33.36
CA ASP A 353 31.29 7.53 -33.99
C ASP A 353 29.98 8.33 -34.13
N PHE A 354 28.84 7.78 -33.71
CA PHE A 354 27.54 8.41 -33.86
C PHE A 354 27.10 9.10 -32.57
N PHE A 355 26.51 10.29 -32.74
CA PHE A 355 25.90 11.05 -31.66
C PHE A 355 24.38 11.03 -31.80
N PHE A 356 23.72 10.56 -30.75
CA PHE A 356 22.27 10.56 -30.63
C PHE A 356 21.88 11.55 -29.54
N GLY A 357 20.96 12.44 -29.86
CA GLY A 357 20.39 13.39 -28.91
C GLY A 357 18.90 13.15 -28.77
N ASP A 358 18.38 13.29 -27.56
CA ASP A 358 16.95 13.40 -27.36
C ASP A 358 16.60 14.41 -26.27
N ILE A 359 15.48 15.09 -26.46
CA ILE A 359 14.86 15.97 -25.48
C ILE A 359 13.50 15.39 -25.17
N SER A 360 13.25 15.09 -23.89
CA SER A 360 11.97 14.62 -23.42
C SER A 360 11.36 15.57 -22.39
N THR A 361 10.04 15.68 -22.40
CA THR A 361 9.28 16.51 -21.46
C THR A 361 8.14 15.67 -20.88
N LEU A 362 8.06 15.67 -19.55
CA LEU A 362 7.05 14.92 -18.81
C LEU A 362 6.16 15.90 -18.05
N TYR A 363 4.97 16.13 -18.58
CA TYR A 363 3.92 16.91 -17.95
C TYR A 363 3.00 15.99 -17.14
N LYS A 364 2.82 16.28 -15.86
CA LYS A 364 1.93 15.53 -14.95
C LYS A 364 0.77 16.44 -14.53
N GLY A 365 -0.38 16.27 -15.16
CA GLY A 365 -1.65 16.84 -14.70
C GLY A 365 -2.36 15.94 -13.67
N GLN A 366 -3.56 16.33 -13.24
CA GLN A 366 -4.33 15.59 -12.23
C GLN A 366 -4.67 14.15 -12.69
N ASN A 367 -5.30 14.00 -13.87
CA ASN A 367 -5.65 12.68 -14.44
C ASN A 367 -4.92 12.34 -15.74
N THR A 368 -4.05 13.22 -16.24
CA THR A 368 -3.37 13.04 -17.52
C THR A 368 -1.87 13.23 -17.37
N ILE A 369 -1.08 12.32 -17.93
CA ILE A 369 0.37 12.46 -18.08
C ILE A 369 0.66 12.55 -19.56
N VAL A 370 1.41 13.57 -19.97
CA VAL A 370 1.87 13.73 -21.34
C VAL A 370 3.38 13.63 -21.34
N ASP A 371 3.91 12.65 -22.06
CA ASP A 371 5.33 12.42 -22.31
C ASP A 371 5.59 12.71 -23.79
N LEU A 372 6.42 13.72 -24.05
CA LEU A 372 6.84 14.12 -25.39
C LEU A 372 8.33 13.92 -25.50
N LYS A 373 8.79 13.17 -26.50
CA LYS A 373 10.21 12.93 -26.77
C LYS A 373 10.55 13.31 -28.21
N ILE A 374 11.53 14.19 -28.38
CA ILE A 374 12.04 14.63 -29.67
C ILE A 374 13.46 14.10 -29.80
N ASP A 375 13.74 13.34 -30.86
CA ASP A 375 15.07 12.82 -31.15
C ASP A 375 15.81 13.66 -32.20
N SER A 376 17.13 13.44 -32.30
CA SER A 376 18.03 14.12 -33.26
C SER A 376 17.75 13.74 -34.71
N HIS A 377 16.91 12.74 -34.97
CA HIS A 377 16.49 12.32 -36.31
C HIS A 377 15.15 12.96 -36.72
N SER A 378 14.79 14.08 -36.08
CA SER A 378 13.55 14.82 -36.35
C SER A 378 12.28 14.00 -36.13
N SER A 379 12.32 13.02 -35.23
CA SER A 379 11.15 12.25 -34.88
C SER A 379 10.59 12.63 -33.52
N VAL A 380 9.27 12.83 -33.48
CA VAL A 380 8.54 13.24 -32.29
C VAL A 380 7.70 12.07 -31.81
N SER A 381 8.07 11.48 -30.67
CA SER A 381 7.31 10.43 -29.99
C SER A 381 6.46 11.05 -28.89
N THR A 382 5.15 10.87 -28.97
CA THR A 382 4.19 11.38 -27.99
C THR A 382 3.51 10.20 -27.31
N LYS A 383 3.41 10.25 -25.98
CA LYS A 383 2.63 9.30 -25.17
C LYS A 383 1.72 10.08 -24.22
N VAL A 384 0.42 9.84 -24.33
CA VAL A 384 -0.61 10.42 -23.48
C VAL A 384 -1.19 9.32 -22.62
N THR A 385 -0.97 9.39 -21.31
CA THR A 385 -1.55 8.48 -20.33
C THR A 385 -2.72 9.17 -19.65
N VAL A 386 -3.92 8.59 -19.77
CA VAL A 386 -5.11 8.99 -19.04
C VAL A 386 -5.33 8.01 -17.91
N LYS A 387 -5.24 8.50 -16.67
CA LYS A 387 -5.55 7.78 -15.44
C LYS A 387 -7.04 7.87 -15.18
N ASN A 388 -7.60 6.84 -14.52
CA ASN A 388 -8.98 6.82 -14.06
C ASN A 388 -9.99 7.01 -15.20
N LEU A 389 -9.76 6.40 -16.36
CA LEU A 389 -10.77 6.36 -17.44
C LEU A 389 -12.06 5.70 -16.93
N MET A 390 -11.89 4.69 -16.07
CA MET A 390 -12.89 4.01 -15.25
C MET A 390 -12.23 3.65 -13.91
N PRO A 391 -12.99 3.26 -12.86
CA PRO A 391 -12.38 2.78 -11.61
C PRO A 391 -11.33 1.70 -11.90
N SER A 392 -10.10 1.96 -11.48
CA SER A 392 -8.94 1.08 -11.65
C SER A 392 -8.48 0.78 -13.10
N ALA A 393 -8.90 1.60 -14.08
CA ALA A 393 -8.44 1.54 -15.46
C ALA A 393 -7.57 2.74 -15.85
N LYS A 394 -6.53 2.49 -16.63
CA LYS A 394 -5.70 3.51 -17.29
C LYS A 394 -5.58 3.21 -18.78
N ALA A 395 -5.54 4.26 -19.59
CA ALA A 395 -5.30 4.16 -21.02
C ALA A 395 -4.05 4.96 -21.39
N VAL A 396 -3.28 4.45 -22.35
CA VAL A 396 -2.10 5.09 -22.90
C VAL A 396 -2.23 5.11 -24.42
N ILE A 397 -2.22 6.30 -25.00
CA ILE A 397 -2.15 6.49 -26.45
C ILE A 397 -0.73 6.91 -26.79
N SER A 398 -0.08 6.22 -27.72
CA SER A 398 1.26 6.59 -28.18
C SER A 398 1.34 6.64 -29.70
N PHE A 399 2.14 7.57 -30.23
CA PHE A 399 2.38 7.72 -31.67
C PHE A 399 3.70 8.45 -31.90
N LYS A 400 4.30 8.25 -33.07
CA LYS A 400 5.58 8.80 -33.51
C LYS A 400 5.41 9.51 -34.86
N ILE A 401 5.79 10.78 -34.94
CA ILE A 401 5.74 11.58 -36.17
C ILE A 401 7.16 11.64 -36.76
N PRO A 402 7.36 11.47 -38.08
CA PRO A 402 6.35 11.40 -39.16
C PRO A 402 5.80 9.99 -39.48
N ASP A 403 6.05 8.98 -38.65
CA ASP A 403 5.57 7.61 -38.91
C ASP A 403 4.05 7.47 -38.68
N HIS A 404 3.27 7.59 -39.76
CA HIS A 404 1.80 7.47 -39.73
C HIS A 404 1.28 6.08 -39.31
N LYS A 405 2.12 5.05 -39.22
CA LYS A 405 1.73 3.68 -38.80
C LYS A 405 2.12 3.35 -37.35
N SER A 406 2.76 4.29 -36.65
CA SER A 406 3.29 4.10 -35.29
C SER A 406 2.25 4.21 -34.17
N GLY A 407 1.01 4.59 -34.50
CA GLY A 407 -0.04 4.76 -33.50
C GLY A 407 -0.29 3.48 -32.73
N LYS A 408 -0.49 3.58 -31.42
CA LYS A 408 -0.74 2.46 -30.51
C LYS A 408 -1.64 2.92 -29.35
N LEU A 409 -2.58 2.07 -28.98
CA LEU A 409 -3.44 2.25 -27.81
C LEU A 409 -3.22 1.08 -26.84
N ASP A 410 -2.73 1.36 -25.64
CA ASP A 410 -2.62 0.42 -24.53
C ASP A 410 -3.71 0.74 -23.48
N VAL A 411 -4.43 -0.28 -23.01
CA VAL A 411 -5.42 -0.18 -21.93
C VAL A 411 -5.01 -1.17 -20.85
N GLN A 412 -4.90 -0.69 -19.61
CA GLN A 412 -4.62 -1.51 -18.45
C GLN A 412 -5.78 -1.38 -17.45
N TYR A 413 -6.27 -2.52 -17.00
CA TYR A 413 -7.27 -2.66 -15.97
C TYR A 413 -6.69 -3.45 -14.80
N VAL A 414 -6.82 -2.91 -13.58
CA VAL A 414 -6.25 -3.49 -12.37
C VAL A 414 -7.38 -3.82 -11.41
N HIS A 415 -7.55 -5.08 -11.09
CA HIS A 415 -8.49 -5.62 -10.10
C HIS A 415 -7.70 -6.17 -8.89
N PRO A 416 -8.25 -6.20 -7.67
CA PRO A 416 -7.58 -6.78 -6.50
C PRO A 416 -7.00 -8.19 -6.67
N HIS A 417 -7.46 -8.98 -7.64
CA HIS A 417 -6.95 -10.34 -7.89
C HIS A 417 -6.51 -10.60 -9.33
N ALA A 418 -6.63 -9.60 -10.20
CA ALA A 418 -6.30 -9.75 -11.61
C ALA A 418 -5.79 -8.44 -12.21
N THR A 419 -4.87 -8.52 -13.16
CA THR A 419 -4.41 -7.39 -13.95
C THR A 419 -4.52 -7.76 -15.41
N LEU A 420 -5.26 -6.96 -16.19
CA LEU A 420 -5.47 -7.15 -17.61
C LEU A 420 -4.82 -5.99 -18.36
N ASN A 421 -3.98 -6.31 -19.35
CA ASN A 421 -3.41 -5.33 -20.26
C ASN A 421 -3.77 -5.72 -21.70
N SER A 422 -4.36 -4.78 -22.43
CA SER A 422 -4.69 -4.91 -23.86
C SER A 422 -3.95 -3.83 -24.62
N SER A 423 -3.44 -4.15 -25.81
CA SER A 423 -2.68 -3.25 -26.66
C SER A 423 -3.06 -3.47 -28.12
N ILE A 424 -3.30 -2.39 -28.86
CA ILE A 424 -3.65 -2.43 -30.28
C ILE A 424 -2.85 -1.39 -31.07
N GLY A 425 -2.24 -1.83 -32.17
CA GLY A 425 -1.67 -0.93 -33.17
C GLY A 425 -2.76 -0.18 -33.92
N LEU A 426 -2.67 1.14 -34.01
CA LEU A 426 -3.59 2.01 -34.74
C LEU A 426 -3.12 2.22 -36.19
N ASN A 427 -2.95 1.11 -36.91
CA ASN A 427 -2.52 1.09 -38.31
C ASN A 427 -3.34 0.06 -39.12
N PRO A 428 -3.21 0.02 -40.47
CA PRO A 428 -4.05 -0.85 -41.31
C PRO A 428 -3.88 -2.36 -41.06
N THR A 429 -2.77 -2.76 -40.44
CA THR A 429 -2.44 -4.15 -40.09
C THR A 429 -2.19 -4.22 -38.58
N PRO A 430 -3.23 -4.01 -37.76
CA PRO A 430 -3.06 -3.87 -36.32
C PRO A 430 -2.48 -5.14 -35.71
N LEU A 431 -1.48 -4.96 -34.86
CA LEU A 431 -0.99 -6.01 -33.97
C LEU A 431 -1.74 -5.88 -32.64
N LEU A 432 -2.33 -6.97 -32.19
CA LEU A 432 -3.12 -7.08 -30.97
C LEU A 432 -2.29 -7.81 -29.91
N ASP A 433 -2.03 -7.18 -28.77
CA ASP A 433 -1.41 -7.82 -27.62
C ASP A 433 -2.41 -7.87 -26.47
N LEU A 434 -2.61 -9.04 -25.88
CA LEU A 434 -3.40 -9.22 -24.67
C LEU A 434 -2.55 -9.93 -23.63
N SER A 435 -2.53 -9.41 -22.41
CA SER A 435 -1.93 -10.12 -21.28
C SER A 435 -2.82 -10.04 -20.06
N ALA A 436 -2.81 -11.11 -19.29
CA ALA A 436 -3.58 -11.24 -18.07
C ALA A 436 -2.67 -11.82 -16.98
N THR A 437 -2.86 -11.36 -15.75
CA THR A 437 -2.17 -11.92 -14.59
C THR A 437 -3.18 -12.04 -13.46
N ILE A 438 -3.21 -13.19 -12.80
CA ILE A 438 -4.10 -13.51 -11.69
C ILE A 438 -3.27 -13.86 -10.45
N GLY A 439 -3.83 -13.62 -9.27
CA GLY A 439 -3.20 -13.96 -8.00
C GLY A 439 -3.04 -12.76 -7.08
N SER A 440 -1.94 -12.73 -6.34
CA SER A 440 -1.60 -11.67 -5.39
C SER A 440 -0.26 -11.02 -5.75
N GLN A 441 0.15 -10.01 -4.99
CA GLN A 441 1.51 -9.47 -5.07
C GLN A 441 2.60 -10.50 -4.81
N ASN A 442 2.31 -11.50 -3.97
CA ASN A 442 3.29 -12.50 -3.55
C ASN A 442 3.37 -13.67 -4.52
N VAL A 443 2.23 -14.15 -5.03
CA VAL A 443 2.18 -15.25 -5.99
C VAL A 443 1.27 -14.85 -7.13
N CYS A 444 1.81 -14.78 -8.33
CA CYS A 444 1.04 -14.43 -9.51
C CYS A 444 1.31 -15.41 -10.66
N LEU A 445 0.27 -15.69 -11.43
CA LEU A 445 0.35 -16.45 -12.66
C LEU A 445 -0.22 -15.60 -13.78
N GLY A 446 0.46 -15.54 -14.91
CA GLY A 446 -0.02 -14.76 -16.04
C GLY A 446 0.40 -15.33 -17.37
N GLY A 447 -0.16 -14.75 -18.41
CA GLY A 447 0.22 -15.04 -19.78
C GLY A 447 0.00 -13.82 -20.66
N GLU A 448 0.65 -13.85 -21.81
CA GLU A 448 0.49 -12.86 -22.88
C GLU A 448 0.33 -13.58 -24.21
N VAL A 449 -0.48 -13.00 -25.08
CA VAL A 449 -0.75 -13.48 -26.43
C VAL A 449 -0.71 -12.28 -27.37
N SER A 450 -0.03 -12.45 -28.50
CA SER A 450 0.03 -11.46 -29.57
C SER A 450 -0.51 -12.05 -30.87
N PHE A 451 -1.43 -11.33 -31.52
CA PHE A 451 -2.04 -11.69 -32.80
C PHE A 451 -1.72 -10.64 -33.85
N ASP A 452 -1.20 -11.09 -34.98
CA ASP A 452 -0.96 -10.24 -36.15
C ASP A 452 -2.08 -10.42 -37.17
N THR A 453 -2.81 -9.35 -37.45
CA THR A 453 -3.92 -9.35 -38.41
C THR A 453 -3.47 -9.49 -39.86
N ALA A 454 -2.24 -9.10 -40.21
CA ALA A 454 -1.74 -9.25 -41.58
C ALA A 454 -1.49 -10.72 -41.92
N SER A 455 -0.83 -11.45 -41.03
CA SER A 455 -0.56 -12.89 -41.19
C SER A 455 -1.70 -13.78 -40.70
N SER A 456 -2.71 -13.22 -40.04
CA SER A 456 -3.79 -13.96 -39.37
C SER A 456 -3.26 -15.07 -38.44
N SER A 457 -2.16 -14.78 -37.73
CA SER A 457 -1.43 -15.78 -36.94
C SER A 457 -1.04 -15.26 -35.56
N LEU A 458 -0.88 -16.20 -34.61
CA LEU A 458 -0.34 -15.91 -33.29
C LEU A 458 1.18 -15.75 -33.36
N THR A 459 1.66 -14.54 -33.12
CA THR A 459 3.08 -14.19 -33.17
C THR A 459 3.78 -14.44 -31.84
N LYS A 460 3.04 -14.38 -30.72
CA LYS A 460 3.55 -14.57 -29.36
C LYS A 460 2.52 -15.28 -28.50
N TYR A 461 2.94 -16.25 -27.71
CA TYR A 461 2.16 -16.77 -26.59
C TYR A 461 3.12 -17.22 -25.49
N ASN A 462 3.11 -16.51 -24.37
CA ASN A 462 4.00 -16.77 -23.25
C ASN A 462 3.16 -16.96 -21.99
N ALA A 463 3.67 -17.75 -21.06
CA ALA A 463 3.04 -17.99 -19.76
C ALA A 463 4.11 -17.94 -18.68
N GLY A 464 3.77 -17.51 -17.48
CA GLY A 464 4.74 -17.39 -16.42
C GLY A 464 4.12 -17.32 -15.04
N ILE A 465 4.91 -17.75 -14.05
CA ILE A 465 4.60 -17.67 -12.63
C ILE A 465 5.66 -16.81 -11.95
N GLY A 466 5.22 -15.92 -11.07
CA GLY A 466 6.05 -15.07 -10.24
C GLY A 466 5.80 -15.35 -8.77
N PHE A 467 6.87 -15.39 -8.01
CA PHE A 467 6.88 -15.43 -6.55
C PHE A 467 7.66 -14.21 -6.03
N ASN A 468 7.04 -13.40 -5.20
CA ASN A 468 7.67 -12.28 -4.52
C ASN A 468 7.38 -12.40 -3.02
N ASN A 469 8.43 -12.29 -2.21
CA ASN A 469 8.33 -12.17 -0.77
C ASN A 469 9.33 -11.12 -0.30
N GLN A 470 9.29 -10.74 0.98
CA GLN A 470 10.26 -9.81 1.57
C GLN A 470 11.70 -10.28 1.27
N GLY A 471 12.44 -9.46 0.52
CA GLY A 471 13.82 -9.76 0.12
C GLY A 471 14.01 -10.82 -0.97
N VAL A 472 12.99 -11.56 -1.41
CA VAL A 472 13.13 -12.62 -2.43
C VAL A 472 12.17 -12.42 -3.58
N SER A 473 12.64 -12.59 -4.81
CA SER A 473 11.81 -12.57 -6.02
C SER A 473 12.28 -13.67 -6.97
N ALA A 474 11.38 -14.56 -7.33
CA ALA A 474 11.62 -15.64 -8.28
C ALA A 474 10.55 -15.59 -9.37
N ALA A 475 10.92 -15.92 -10.61
CA ALA A 475 9.94 -16.12 -11.66
C ALA A 475 10.37 -17.18 -12.65
N LEU A 476 9.40 -17.88 -13.19
CA LEU A 476 9.56 -18.87 -14.24
C LEU A 476 8.64 -18.50 -15.40
N ILE A 477 9.19 -18.25 -16.58
CA ILE A 477 8.47 -17.79 -17.76
C ILE A 477 8.79 -18.71 -18.93
N LEU A 478 7.75 -19.28 -19.52
CA LEU A 478 7.80 -19.98 -20.80
C LEU A 478 7.55 -18.95 -21.91
N GLU A 479 8.56 -18.76 -22.75
CA GLU A 479 8.63 -17.75 -23.80
C GLU A 479 8.81 -18.39 -25.18
N ASP A 480 8.85 -17.55 -26.22
CA ASP A 480 9.14 -17.95 -27.61
C ASP A 480 8.24 -19.10 -28.08
N LYS A 481 6.91 -18.99 -27.86
CA LYS A 481 5.95 -20.01 -28.28
C LYS A 481 6.21 -21.39 -27.64
N GLY A 482 6.75 -21.41 -26.43
CA GLY A 482 7.08 -22.65 -25.71
C GLY A 482 8.48 -23.18 -25.98
N GLU A 483 9.29 -22.52 -26.81
CA GLU A 483 10.64 -22.98 -27.13
C GLU A 483 11.69 -22.56 -26.10
N SER A 484 11.41 -21.57 -25.25
CA SER A 484 12.37 -21.04 -24.27
C SER A 484 11.80 -21.03 -22.86
N LEU A 485 12.51 -21.61 -21.89
CA LEU A 485 12.18 -21.50 -20.46
C LEU A 485 13.18 -20.56 -19.78
N ARG A 486 12.68 -19.46 -19.22
CA ARG A 486 13.44 -18.47 -18.46
C ARG A 486 13.11 -18.58 -16.97
N ALA A 487 14.12 -18.90 -16.16
CA ALA A 487 14.05 -18.81 -14.71
C ALA A 487 14.87 -17.61 -14.22
N THR A 488 14.28 -16.81 -13.34
CA THR A 488 14.94 -15.65 -12.74
C THR A 488 14.80 -15.71 -11.22
N TYR A 489 15.83 -15.25 -10.52
CA TYR A 489 15.87 -15.24 -9.06
C TYR A 489 16.64 -14.01 -8.57
N VAL A 490 16.14 -13.36 -7.53
CA VAL A 490 16.78 -12.28 -6.80
C VAL A 490 16.59 -12.49 -5.31
N HIS A 491 17.66 -12.26 -4.56
CA HIS A 491 17.68 -12.29 -3.12
C HIS A 491 18.45 -11.09 -2.57
N THR A 492 17.75 -10.23 -1.84
CA THR A 492 18.31 -9.16 -1.01
C THR A 492 18.65 -9.73 0.36
N VAL A 493 19.93 -9.97 0.59
CA VAL A 493 20.44 -10.64 1.80
C VAL A 493 20.50 -9.66 2.98
N ASN A 494 20.83 -8.40 2.71
CA ASN A 494 20.85 -7.32 3.68
C ASN A 494 20.51 -5.99 2.97
N PRO A 495 20.28 -4.88 3.70
CA PRO A 495 19.93 -3.59 3.08
C PRO A 495 20.97 -3.04 2.10
N THR A 496 22.21 -3.57 2.13
CA THR A 496 23.30 -3.14 1.26
C THR A 496 23.57 -4.08 0.09
N THR A 497 23.13 -5.34 0.11
CA THR A 497 23.59 -6.39 -0.80
C THR A 497 22.44 -7.22 -1.34
N SER A 498 22.38 -7.34 -2.65
CA SER A 498 21.44 -8.20 -3.37
C SER A 498 22.17 -9.04 -4.42
N PHE A 499 21.73 -10.28 -4.59
CA PHE A 499 22.18 -11.20 -5.62
C PHE A 499 21.06 -11.45 -6.62
N GLY A 500 21.42 -11.68 -7.87
CA GLY A 500 20.49 -12.06 -8.92
C GLY A 500 21.06 -13.16 -9.81
N ALA A 501 20.17 -13.99 -10.33
CA ALA A 501 20.48 -15.04 -11.29
C ALA A 501 19.39 -15.13 -12.35
N GLU A 502 19.80 -15.47 -13.57
CA GLU A 502 18.94 -15.77 -14.71
C GLU A 502 19.46 -17.02 -15.42
N LEU A 503 18.55 -17.95 -15.70
CA LEU A 503 18.79 -19.14 -16.51
C LEU A 503 17.79 -19.16 -17.66
N ILE A 504 18.27 -19.32 -18.88
CA ILE A 504 17.45 -19.46 -20.08
C ILE A 504 17.81 -20.79 -20.73
N ARG A 505 16.84 -21.71 -20.77
CA ARG A 505 16.92 -22.98 -21.50
C ARG A 505 16.16 -22.82 -22.81
N ARG A 506 16.83 -23.03 -23.94
CA ARG A 506 16.17 -23.14 -25.25
C ARG A 506 16.02 -24.61 -25.61
N PHE A 507 14.79 -25.04 -25.86
CA PHE A 507 14.46 -26.42 -26.22
C PHE A 507 14.78 -26.71 -27.69
N SER A 508 14.62 -25.73 -28.59
CA SER A 508 14.82 -25.92 -30.03
C SER A 508 16.26 -26.27 -30.42
N ASN A 509 17.25 -25.75 -29.70
CA ASN A 509 18.68 -26.01 -29.96
C ASN A 509 19.44 -26.57 -28.75
N TYR A 510 18.73 -27.01 -27.71
CA TYR A 510 19.28 -27.54 -26.45
C TYR A 510 20.37 -26.65 -25.81
N ASN A 511 20.33 -25.35 -26.04
CA ASN A 511 21.31 -24.39 -25.51
C ASN A 511 20.89 -23.83 -24.15
N ASN A 512 21.88 -23.53 -23.30
CA ASN A 512 21.71 -22.94 -21.97
C ASN A 512 22.46 -21.62 -21.89
N SER A 513 21.76 -20.57 -21.48
CA SER A 513 22.37 -19.29 -21.08
C SER A 513 22.17 -19.11 -19.59
N PHE A 514 23.23 -18.77 -18.87
CA PHE A 514 23.18 -18.50 -17.44
C PHE A 514 23.91 -17.20 -17.15
N THR A 515 23.28 -16.34 -16.35
CA THR A 515 23.80 -15.03 -15.93
C THR A 515 23.61 -14.90 -14.43
N VAL A 516 24.66 -14.50 -13.71
CA VAL A 516 24.61 -14.15 -12.29
C VAL A 516 25.14 -12.77 -12.08
N GLY A 517 24.71 -12.13 -11.00
CA GLY A 517 25.22 -10.82 -10.63
C GLY A 517 24.92 -10.47 -9.20
N SER A 518 25.55 -9.40 -8.77
CA SER A 518 25.36 -8.82 -7.44
C SER A 518 25.23 -7.31 -7.54
N SER A 519 24.57 -6.72 -6.55
CA SER A 519 24.50 -5.29 -6.32
C SER A 519 24.86 -5.05 -4.86
N HIS A 520 25.87 -4.22 -4.61
CA HIS A 520 26.38 -3.94 -3.27
C HIS A 520 26.57 -2.43 -3.08
N SER A 521 25.92 -1.87 -2.08
CA SER A 521 26.10 -0.49 -1.63
C SER A 521 27.32 -0.42 -0.72
N LEU A 522 28.38 0.25 -1.18
CA LEU A 522 29.60 0.46 -0.40
C LEU A 522 29.41 1.50 0.70
N ASP A 523 28.63 2.54 0.39
CA ASP A 523 28.23 3.61 1.30
C ASP A 523 26.84 4.14 0.89
N GLN A 524 26.38 5.23 1.53
CA GLN A 524 25.07 5.83 1.24
C GLN A 524 24.96 6.43 -0.17
N PHE A 525 26.08 6.62 -0.87
CA PHE A 525 26.15 7.32 -2.16
C PHE A 525 26.70 6.43 -3.30
N THR A 526 27.31 5.29 -2.99
CA THR A 526 28.06 4.48 -3.94
C THR A 526 27.53 3.05 -4.01
N VAL A 527 27.14 2.62 -5.21
CA VAL A 527 26.65 1.26 -5.50
C VAL A 527 27.54 0.61 -6.56
N VAL A 528 27.96 -0.61 -6.30
CA VAL A 528 28.69 -1.46 -7.24
C VAL A 528 27.80 -2.60 -7.69
N LYS A 529 27.71 -2.82 -9.00
CA LYS A 529 27.05 -4.00 -9.57
C LYS A 529 28.06 -4.83 -10.32
N THR A 530 27.93 -6.15 -10.23
CA THR A 530 28.72 -7.08 -11.02
C THR A 530 27.81 -8.06 -11.72
N ARG A 531 28.25 -8.56 -12.87
CA ARG A 531 27.54 -9.57 -13.65
C ARG A 531 28.53 -10.49 -14.33
N PHE A 532 28.20 -11.77 -14.36
CA PHE A 532 28.92 -12.77 -15.09
C PHE A 532 27.94 -13.64 -15.87
N SER A 533 28.26 -13.95 -17.12
CA SER A 533 27.47 -14.88 -17.93
C SER A 533 28.33 -15.99 -18.51
N ASN A 534 27.73 -17.16 -18.70
CA ASN A 534 28.39 -18.37 -19.22
C ASN A 534 28.90 -18.24 -20.66
N ASN A 535 28.52 -17.17 -21.36
CA ASN A 535 29.10 -16.80 -22.66
C ASN A 535 30.51 -16.21 -22.54
N GLY A 536 31.07 -16.01 -21.34
CA GLY A 536 32.41 -15.51 -21.10
C GLY A 536 32.48 -13.99 -20.80
N LYS A 537 31.33 -13.32 -20.67
CA LYS A 537 31.26 -11.88 -20.38
C LYS A 537 31.19 -11.61 -18.89
N ALA A 538 32.07 -10.75 -18.42
CA ALA A 538 32.08 -10.21 -17.06
C ALA A 538 31.89 -8.69 -17.12
N GLY A 539 30.84 -8.19 -16.48
CA GLY A 539 30.50 -6.77 -16.41
C GLY A 539 30.59 -6.22 -14.99
N MET A 540 31.00 -4.96 -14.87
CA MET A 540 31.00 -4.21 -13.61
C MET A 540 30.44 -2.81 -13.84
N VAL A 541 29.68 -2.31 -12.87
CA VAL A 541 29.17 -0.94 -12.81
C VAL A 541 29.53 -0.36 -11.46
N VAL A 542 30.08 0.86 -11.44
CA VAL A 542 30.25 1.67 -10.24
C VAL A 542 29.45 2.94 -10.42
N GLN A 543 28.43 3.13 -9.60
CA GLN A 543 27.56 4.28 -9.63
C GLN A 543 27.72 5.07 -8.33
N ARG A 544 28.02 6.36 -8.45
CA ARG A 544 28.22 7.27 -7.32
C ARG A 544 27.36 8.51 -7.44
N GLU A 545 26.61 8.80 -6.39
CA GLU A 545 25.96 10.08 -6.16
C GLU A 545 26.99 11.09 -5.66
N TRP A 546 27.44 11.98 -6.55
CA TRP A 546 28.48 12.96 -6.23
C TRP A 546 27.89 14.30 -5.77
N ARG A 547 26.61 14.54 -6.07
CA ARG A 547 25.75 15.64 -5.58
C ARG A 547 24.33 15.10 -5.44
N PRO A 548 23.48 15.73 -4.60
CA PRO A 548 22.09 15.29 -4.43
C PRO A 548 21.40 15.06 -5.77
N LYS A 549 20.87 13.85 -5.98
CA LYS A 549 20.14 13.42 -7.19
C LYS A 549 20.96 13.42 -8.49
N SER A 550 22.29 13.60 -8.42
CA SER A 550 23.19 13.60 -9.57
C SER A 550 24.20 12.45 -9.48
N LEU A 551 24.27 11.64 -10.54
CA LEU A 551 24.95 10.36 -10.56
C LEU A 551 26.06 10.33 -11.61
N ILE A 552 27.20 9.76 -11.23
CA ILE A 552 28.27 9.34 -12.14
C ILE A 552 28.26 7.81 -12.15
N THR A 553 28.12 7.22 -13.33
CA THR A 553 28.13 5.77 -13.53
C THR A 553 29.27 5.40 -14.46
N LEU A 554 30.21 4.60 -13.96
CA LEU A 554 31.27 3.96 -14.73
C LEU A 554 30.86 2.52 -14.98
N SER A 555 30.98 2.04 -16.22
CA SER A 555 30.75 0.63 -16.52
C SER A 555 31.87 0.05 -17.36
N ALA A 556 32.14 -1.24 -17.15
CA ALA A 556 33.14 -2.00 -17.89
C ALA A 556 32.60 -3.41 -18.20
N GLU A 557 32.90 -3.93 -19.38
CA GLU A 557 32.63 -5.33 -19.75
C GLU A 557 33.86 -5.94 -20.42
N TYR A 558 34.26 -7.10 -19.90
CA TYR A 558 35.34 -7.92 -20.41
C TYR A 558 34.77 -9.21 -21.00
N ASP A 559 35.17 -9.55 -22.23
CA ASP A 559 34.79 -10.79 -22.90
C ASP A 559 36.00 -11.73 -22.97
N SER A 560 35.98 -12.76 -22.12
CA SER A 560 37.06 -13.75 -22.03
C SER A 560 37.23 -14.60 -23.30
N LYS A 561 36.23 -14.67 -24.18
CA LYS A 561 36.34 -15.40 -25.46
C LYS A 561 36.94 -14.55 -26.57
N ALA A 562 36.93 -13.22 -26.41
CA ALA A 562 37.50 -12.27 -27.35
C ALA A 562 38.79 -11.66 -26.78
N VAL A 563 39.79 -12.51 -26.49
CA VAL A 563 41.06 -12.17 -25.81
C VAL A 563 41.83 -11.03 -26.52
N THR A 564 41.66 -10.88 -27.83
CA THR A 564 42.29 -9.82 -28.63
C THR A 564 41.52 -8.51 -28.66
N SER A 565 40.30 -8.46 -28.10
CA SER A 565 39.47 -7.26 -28.08
C SER A 565 39.67 -6.47 -26.79
N SER A 566 39.71 -5.14 -26.89
CA SER A 566 39.77 -4.26 -25.73
C SER A 566 38.48 -4.35 -24.91
N PRO A 567 38.54 -4.26 -23.57
CA PRO A 567 37.34 -4.21 -22.74
C PRO A 567 36.47 -3.03 -23.13
N ARG A 568 35.15 -3.23 -23.10
CA ARG A 568 34.19 -2.17 -23.39
C ARG A 568 34.05 -1.30 -22.14
N LEU A 569 34.25 0.00 -22.29
CA LEU A 569 34.15 0.97 -21.19
C LEU A 569 33.05 1.97 -21.52
N GLY A 570 32.27 2.36 -20.52
CA GLY A 570 31.28 3.41 -20.66
C GLY A 570 31.24 4.33 -19.46
N LEU A 571 30.80 5.56 -19.72
CA LEU A 571 30.67 6.63 -18.75
C LEU A 571 29.30 7.27 -18.94
N ALA A 572 28.46 7.23 -17.90
CA ALA A 572 27.20 7.93 -17.88
C ALA A 572 27.18 9.00 -16.78
N LEU A 573 26.85 10.23 -17.15
CA LEU A 573 26.67 11.34 -16.23
C LEU A 573 25.20 11.77 -16.25
N ALA A 574 24.52 11.65 -15.11
CA ALA A 574 23.15 12.12 -14.93
C ALA A 574 23.14 13.30 -13.94
N LEU A 575 22.76 14.47 -14.41
CA LEU A 575 22.70 15.70 -13.63
C LEU A 575 21.24 16.07 -13.36
N LYS A 576 20.96 16.41 -12.10
CA LYS A 576 19.71 16.99 -11.65
C LYS A 576 20.04 18.18 -10.72
N PRO A 577 20.07 19.41 -11.26
CA PRO A 577 20.48 20.60 -10.52
C PRO A 577 19.45 21.04 -9.47
#